data_AF-W8BTH7-F1
#
_entry.id   AF-W8BTH7-F1
#
_cell.length_a   1.000
_cell.length_b   1.000
_cell.length_c   1.000
_cell.angle_alpha   90.00
_cell.angle_beta   90.00
_cell.angle_gamma   90.00
#
_symmetry.space_group_name_H-M   'P 1'
#
loop_
_entity.id
_entity.type
_entity.pdbx_description
1 polymer ?
#
loop_
_entity_poly.entity_id
_entity_poly.type
_entity_poly.pdbx_seq_one_letter_code
_entity_poly.pdbx_strand_id
1 'polypeptide(L)'
;MNIELANFELSSEALIGSLLALCALFALCRSLLVEDVICIPGKTKHSWKSIRILEKVCYCNACEILLTPSEGVFCNCCGICTHSTNECTKKIDNNFRCKDKWLRHEKSLRHLWVRGNLPVGGICAVCEHEIDYHATAGLFGWRCAWCHRCYHNNCYKSIDSRAECDLGEFRDMIFPPYCIVAARTRESMRLHLAAIKPPNIEGWEPLIVIANTKSGSNTGSDVVALLRGYLHPLQVMELGGRGPQDAMQWAAKASPRPCRILVAGGDGTIGWVLNTIYALNIKPIPSVAIMPLGTGNDLSRVMGWGSKPPQTLDPISILRNIKSARSVNLDRFDLQIEKLFYRLPIQRHPIKTVHIYNYYSIGVDALVTYNFHKTRESRFYLLSSRIFNKLIYFGFGTQQIVQRDCEHIEQKLDLYLDGHLVQLPELQSIIFLNIDSWGAGCKLCELSNADENNKVENSISDGMMEVFGLVSSFHMAQLQCGISKPVRIGQAKQIRIVVKATCPMQSDGEPWMQPPAEIYLQSRSQARMLKLESE
;
A
#
# COMPACT_ATOMS: atom_id res chain seq x y z
N MET A 1 14.56 41.88 62.40
CA MET A 1 15.28 42.46 61.26
C MET A 1 14.66 41.86 60.01
N ASN A 2 14.03 42.71 59.20
CA ASN A 2 13.08 42.35 58.14
C ASN A 2 13.74 41.57 57.00
N ILE A 3 13.03 40.57 56.49
CA ILE A 3 13.33 39.88 55.24
C ILE A 3 12.84 40.79 54.11
N GLU A 4 13.76 41.44 53.40
CA GLU A 4 13.45 42.15 52.17
C GLU A 4 13.17 41.12 51.07
N LEU A 5 11.88 40.99 50.74
CA LEU A 5 11.42 40.33 49.52
C LEU A 5 11.82 41.21 48.33
N ALA A 6 12.79 40.75 47.54
CA ALA A 6 13.14 41.37 46.27
C ALA A 6 11.92 41.27 45.32
N ASN A 7 11.23 42.39 45.12
CA ASN A 7 10.21 42.53 44.10
C ASN A 7 10.91 42.49 42.73
N PHE A 8 10.77 41.36 42.03
CA PHE A 8 11.15 41.23 40.63
C PHE A 8 10.14 42.01 39.78
N GLU A 9 10.43 43.26 39.46
CA GLU A 9 9.66 44.01 38.46
C GLU A 9 9.96 43.44 37.07
N LEU A 10 9.10 42.51 36.63
CA LEU A 10 9.15 42.01 35.26
C LEU A 10 8.77 43.15 34.32
N SER A 11 9.70 43.58 33.45
CA SER A 11 9.40 44.61 32.45
C SER A 11 8.26 44.15 31.55
N SER A 12 7.41 45.10 31.13
CA SER A 12 6.29 44.83 30.22
C SER A 12 6.76 44.16 28.93
N GLU A 13 7.95 44.50 28.44
CA GLU A 13 8.58 43.90 27.26
C GLU A 13 8.97 42.42 27.49
N ALA A 14 9.50 42.07 28.67
CA ALA A 14 9.83 40.69 29.01
C ALA A 14 8.57 39.82 29.15
N LEU A 15 7.48 40.40 29.68
CA LEU A 15 6.19 39.72 29.80
C LEU A 15 5.56 39.49 28.41
N ILE A 16 5.60 40.49 27.52
CA ILE A 16 5.13 40.36 26.13
C ILE A 16 5.96 39.33 25.36
N GLY A 17 7.29 39.37 25.48
CA GLY A 17 8.19 38.41 24.84
C GLY A 17 7.94 36.97 25.30
N SER A 18 7.71 36.77 26.61
CA SER A 18 7.38 35.46 27.19
C SER A 18 6.02 34.94 26.72
N LEU A 19 5.01 35.81 26.62
CA LEU A 19 3.69 35.48 26.08
C LEU A 19 3.75 35.11 24.59
N LEU A 20 4.53 35.83 23.80
CA LEU A 20 4.75 35.51 22.37
C LEU A 20 5.48 34.18 22.21
N ALA A 21 6.50 33.91 23.02
CA ALA A 21 7.22 32.64 23.02
C ALA A 21 6.32 31.47 23.44
N LEU A 22 5.49 31.64 24.48
CA LEU A 22 4.49 30.65 24.90
C LEU A 22 3.41 30.44 23.84
N CYS A 23 2.94 31.49 23.17
CA CYS A 23 1.99 31.37 22.06
C CYS A 23 2.62 30.67 20.85
N ALA A 24 3.89 30.96 20.52
CA ALA A 24 4.62 30.29 19.46
C ALA A 24 4.89 28.82 19.81
N LEU A 25 5.28 28.53 21.05
CA LEU A 25 5.47 27.17 21.55
C LEU A 25 4.13 26.41 21.60
N PHE A 26 3.04 27.06 22.01
CA PHE A 26 1.70 26.47 21.98
C PHE A 26 1.22 26.22 20.55
N ALA A 27 1.44 27.16 19.62
CA ALA A 27 1.13 26.97 18.21
C ALA A 27 1.99 25.87 17.59
N LEU A 28 3.27 25.79 17.95
CA LEU A 28 4.20 24.76 17.53
C LEU A 28 3.80 23.39 18.09
N CYS A 29 3.62 23.28 19.41
CA CYS A 29 3.10 22.08 20.09
C CYS A 29 1.74 21.68 19.55
N ARG A 30 0.82 22.60 19.24
CA ARG A 30 -0.47 22.31 18.61
C ARG A 30 -0.32 21.88 17.15
N SER A 31 0.65 22.40 16.43
CA SER A 31 0.98 21.94 15.08
C SER A 31 1.63 20.55 15.08
N LEU A 32 2.32 20.20 16.16
CA LEU A 32 2.90 18.88 16.43
C LEU A 32 1.85 17.90 16.99
N LEU A 33 0.88 18.40 17.75
CA LEU A 33 -0.30 17.72 18.29
C LEU A 33 -1.51 17.89 17.36
N VAL A 34 -1.30 18.00 16.04
CA VAL A 34 -2.43 17.84 15.12
C VAL A 34 -2.94 16.44 15.38
N GLU A 35 -4.03 16.36 16.16
CA GLU A 35 -4.78 15.15 16.34
C GLU A 35 -4.96 14.54 14.96
N ASP A 36 -4.78 13.23 14.91
CA ASP A 36 -4.95 12.36 13.76
C ASP A 36 -6.42 12.40 13.31
N VAL A 37 -6.83 13.53 12.74
CA VAL A 37 -8.23 13.80 12.43
C VAL A 37 -8.45 13.80 10.92
N ILE A 38 -9.09 12.74 10.43
CA ILE A 38 -9.55 12.65 9.04
C ILE A 38 -10.62 13.70 8.79
N CYS A 39 -10.29 14.69 7.97
CA CYS A 39 -11.22 15.70 7.52
C CYS A 39 -12.23 15.13 6.51
N ILE A 40 -13.52 15.28 6.81
CA ILE A 40 -14.62 14.97 5.88
C ILE A 40 -14.99 16.25 5.12
N PRO A 41 -15.01 16.23 3.77
CA PRO A 41 -15.41 17.40 2.99
C PRO A 41 -16.88 17.75 3.25
N GLY A 42 -17.16 18.99 3.65
CA GLY A 42 -18.53 19.43 3.96
C GLY A 42 -19.45 19.61 2.74
N LYS A 43 -18.89 19.67 1.52
CA LYS A 43 -19.66 19.65 0.26
C LYS A 43 -19.05 18.64 -0.70
N THR A 44 -19.91 17.90 -1.38
CA THR A 44 -19.53 16.98 -2.46
C THR A 44 -19.29 17.79 -3.73
N LYS A 45 -18.10 17.67 -4.29
CA LYS A 45 -17.76 18.25 -5.60
C LYS A 45 -17.30 17.14 -6.52
N HIS A 46 -17.51 17.32 -7.82
CA HIS A 46 -16.91 16.44 -8.81
C HIS A 46 -15.39 16.56 -8.76
N SER A 47 -14.73 15.46 -9.06
CA SER A 47 -13.27 15.35 -9.03
C SER A 47 -12.80 14.82 -10.38
N TRP A 48 -12.33 15.74 -11.21
CA TRP A 48 -12.07 15.53 -12.62
C TRP A 48 -10.72 14.84 -12.88
N LYS A 49 -10.72 13.82 -13.75
CA LYS A 49 -9.55 13.08 -14.24
C LYS A 49 -9.66 12.89 -15.75
N SER A 50 -8.54 12.70 -16.44
CA SER A 50 -8.55 12.51 -17.90
C SER A 50 -9.27 11.21 -18.30
N ILE A 51 -10.08 11.25 -19.36
CA ILE A 51 -10.77 10.06 -19.87
C ILE A 51 -9.84 9.01 -20.51
N ARG A 52 -8.55 9.32 -20.71
CA ARG A 52 -7.56 8.38 -21.26
C ARG A 52 -7.55 7.03 -20.54
N ILE A 53 -7.81 7.05 -19.22
CA ILE A 53 -7.82 5.89 -18.35
C ILE A 53 -9.01 4.95 -18.65
N LEU A 54 -10.08 5.45 -19.26
CA LEU A 54 -11.30 4.65 -19.50
C LEU A 54 -11.21 3.76 -20.75
N GLU A 55 -10.18 3.96 -21.60
CA GLU A 55 -9.91 3.16 -22.81
C GLU A 55 -11.14 2.91 -23.71
N LYS A 56 -12.09 3.85 -23.72
CA LYS A 56 -13.35 3.76 -24.47
C LYS A 56 -13.81 5.10 -24.98
N VAL A 57 -14.70 5.07 -25.97
CA VAL A 57 -15.37 6.26 -26.48
C VAL A 57 -16.31 6.82 -25.43
N CYS A 58 -16.23 8.14 -25.20
CA CYS A 58 -17.07 8.87 -24.24
C CYS A 58 -17.71 10.09 -24.90
N TYR A 59 -18.91 10.44 -24.47
CA TYR A 59 -19.63 11.65 -24.86
C TYR A 59 -19.80 12.58 -23.66
N CYS A 60 -19.80 13.88 -23.91
CA CYS A 60 -19.97 14.90 -22.89
C CYS A 60 -21.40 14.85 -22.31
N ASN A 61 -21.54 14.67 -21.00
CA ASN A 61 -22.85 14.74 -20.33
C ASN A 61 -23.48 16.14 -20.33
N ALA A 62 -22.73 17.19 -20.70
CA ALA A 62 -23.21 18.57 -20.71
C ALA A 62 -23.75 19.04 -22.07
N CYS A 63 -23.11 18.60 -23.17
CA CYS A 63 -23.44 19.01 -24.54
C CYS A 63 -23.67 17.83 -25.51
N GLU A 64 -23.55 16.59 -25.04
CA GLU A 64 -23.75 15.34 -25.80
C GLU A 64 -22.79 15.12 -26.99
N ILE A 65 -21.75 15.94 -27.12
CA ILE A 65 -20.71 15.83 -28.16
C ILE A 65 -19.64 14.80 -27.74
N LEU A 66 -19.10 14.08 -28.74
CA LEU A 66 -17.99 13.13 -28.60
C LEU A 66 -16.75 13.77 -27.96
N LEU A 67 -16.19 13.11 -26.95
CA LEU A 67 -14.99 13.57 -26.25
C LEU A 67 -13.72 13.01 -26.89
N THR A 68 -12.73 13.87 -27.09
CA THR A 68 -11.38 13.47 -27.46
C THR A 68 -10.55 13.14 -26.19
N PRO A 69 -9.56 12.23 -26.25
CA PRO A 69 -8.71 11.92 -25.10
C PRO A 69 -7.88 13.09 -24.56
N SER A 70 -7.69 14.16 -25.33
CA SER A 70 -6.99 15.39 -24.92
C SER A 70 -7.90 16.37 -24.17
N GLU A 71 -9.19 16.42 -24.51
CA GLU A 71 -10.12 17.42 -24.00
C GLU A 71 -11.20 16.81 -23.09
N GLY A 72 -11.27 15.49 -22.99
CA GLY A 72 -12.24 14.81 -22.14
C GLY A 72 -11.74 14.61 -20.70
N VAL A 73 -12.62 14.90 -19.75
CA VAL A 73 -12.46 14.54 -18.33
C VAL A 73 -13.67 13.77 -17.83
N PHE A 74 -13.47 12.90 -16.85
CA PHE A 74 -14.54 12.25 -16.10
C PHE A 74 -14.40 12.51 -14.61
N CYS A 75 -15.52 12.52 -13.91
CA CYS A 75 -15.54 12.58 -12.47
C CYS A 75 -15.20 11.21 -11.91
N ASN A 76 -14.08 11.09 -11.21
CA ASN A 76 -13.62 9.83 -10.63
C ASN A 76 -14.48 9.31 -9.46
N CYS A 77 -15.55 10.01 -9.08
CA CYS A 77 -16.49 9.58 -8.04
C CYS A 77 -17.79 9.04 -8.64
N CYS A 78 -18.46 9.79 -9.52
CA CYS A 78 -19.74 9.37 -10.11
C CYS A 78 -19.63 8.84 -11.54
N GLY A 79 -18.51 9.07 -12.23
CA GLY A 79 -18.29 8.63 -13.60
C GLY A 79 -18.95 9.48 -14.69
N ILE A 80 -19.48 10.66 -14.36
CA ILE A 80 -19.92 11.64 -15.37
C ILE A 80 -18.72 12.09 -16.21
N CYS A 81 -18.88 12.17 -17.53
CA CYS A 81 -17.86 12.66 -18.46
C CYS A 81 -18.23 14.05 -19.01
N THR A 82 -17.24 14.90 -19.24
CA THR A 82 -17.44 16.26 -19.78
C THR A 82 -16.17 16.73 -20.50
N HIS A 83 -16.29 17.75 -21.34
CA HIS A 83 -15.12 18.49 -21.82
C HIS A 83 -14.41 19.16 -20.63
N SER A 84 -13.09 19.27 -20.69
CA SER A 84 -12.23 19.97 -19.76
C SER A 84 -12.43 21.49 -19.80
N THR A 85 -13.18 22.00 -20.79
CA THR A 85 -13.56 23.40 -20.91
C THR A 85 -14.37 23.85 -19.69
N ASN A 86 -14.16 25.11 -19.30
CA ASN A 86 -14.78 25.69 -18.11
C ASN A 86 -16.32 25.74 -18.21
N GLU A 87 -16.86 25.89 -19.43
CA GLU A 87 -18.31 25.95 -19.66
C GLU A 87 -19.00 24.61 -19.34
N CYS A 88 -18.50 23.51 -19.91
CA CYS A 88 -19.10 22.20 -19.71
C CYS A 88 -18.93 21.71 -18.28
N THR A 89 -17.72 21.87 -17.70
CA THR A 89 -17.46 21.50 -16.29
C THR A 89 -18.35 22.28 -15.32
N LYS A 90 -18.48 23.62 -15.46
CA LYS A 90 -19.41 24.43 -14.65
C LYS A 90 -20.86 24.01 -14.81
N LYS A 91 -21.29 23.72 -16.05
CA LYS A 91 -22.66 23.23 -16.31
C LYS A 91 -22.91 21.91 -15.59
N ILE A 92 -21.92 21.02 -15.52
CA ILE A 92 -22.03 19.78 -14.74
C ILE A 92 -22.06 20.08 -13.24
N ASP A 93 -21.10 20.84 -12.73
CA ASP A 93 -20.96 21.15 -11.30
C ASP A 93 -22.22 21.80 -10.71
N ASN A 94 -22.94 22.59 -11.50
CA ASN A 94 -24.16 23.27 -11.07
C ASN A 94 -25.43 22.39 -11.15
N ASN A 95 -25.50 21.48 -12.13
CA ASN A 95 -26.75 20.77 -12.45
C ASN A 95 -26.77 19.30 -12.04
N PHE A 96 -25.60 18.69 -11.83
CA PHE A 96 -25.50 17.26 -11.54
C PHE A 96 -24.87 17.02 -10.18
N ARG A 97 -25.49 16.15 -9.39
CA ARG A 97 -24.94 15.71 -8.11
C ARG A 97 -23.79 14.72 -8.31
N CYS A 98 -22.87 14.72 -7.35
CA CYS A 98 -21.83 13.71 -7.21
C CYS A 98 -22.18 12.74 -6.08
N LYS A 99 -21.35 11.71 -5.86
CA LYS A 99 -21.52 10.79 -4.72
C LYS A 99 -21.50 11.54 -3.39
N ASP A 100 -22.50 11.27 -2.57
CA ASP A 100 -22.55 11.72 -1.18
C ASP A 100 -21.41 11.09 -0.40
N LYS A 101 -20.60 11.95 0.24
CA LYS A 101 -19.47 11.51 1.09
C LYS A 101 -19.90 11.22 2.53
N TRP A 102 -21.09 11.69 2.88
CA TRP A 102 -21.68 11.61 4.20
C TRP A 102 -23.16 12.01 4.12
N LEU A 103 -24.03 11.24 4.77
CA LEU A 103 -25.46 11.56 4.88
C LEU A 103 -25.84 11.78 6.35
N ARG A 104 -26.43 12.93 6.64
CA ARG A 104 -26.80 13.33 8.00
C ARG A 104 -28.21 12.82 8.31
N HIS A 105 -28.35 11.94 9.29
CA HIS A 105 -29.64 11.42 9.80
C HIS A 105 -30.45 10.53 8.83
N GLU A 106 -29.96 10.28 7.62
CA GLU A 106 -30.58 9.32 6.70
C GLU A 106 -30.17 7.88 7.07
N LYS A 107 -31.12 6.93 6.94
CA LYS A 107 -30.87 5.50 7.16
C LYS A 107 -30.71 4.71 5.86
N SER A 108 -30.99 5.35 4.73
CA SER A 108 -30.98 4.74 3.42
C SER A 108 -30.29 5.62 2.41
N LEU A 109 -29.93 5.03 1.26
CA LEU A 109 -29.22 5.69 0.18
C LEU A 109 -30.08 5.66 -1.07
N ARG A 110 -30.23 6.80 -1.75
CA ARG A 110 -30.90 6.84 -3.06
C ARG A 110 -29.93 6.50 -4.18
N HIS A 111 -30.46 5.98 -5.28
CA HIS A 111 -29.66 5.80 -6.50
C HIS A 111 -29.14 7.15 -7.03
N LEU A 112 -27.87 7.18 -7.42
CA LEU A 112 -27.27 8.29 -8.16
C LEU A 112 -27.16 7.92 -9.63
N TRP A 113 -28.10 8.36 -10.45
CA TRP A 113 -28.18 8.01 -11.86
C TRP A 113 -27.28 8.88 -12.74
N VAL A 114 -26.54 8.24 -13.63
CA VAL A 114 -25.68 8.86 -14.65
C VAL A 114 -26.10 8.31 -16.01
N ARG A 115 -26.32 9.20 -16.98
CA ARG A 115 -26.74 8.85 -18.33
C ARG A 115 -25.53 8.60 -19.24
N GLY A 116 -25.56 7.56 -20.06
CA GLY A 116 -24.54 7.28 -21.07
C GLY A 116 -23.18 6.87 -20.49
N ASN A 117 -22.19 6.75 -21.38
CA ASN A 117 -20.81 6.40 -21.05
C ASN A 117 -20.67 5.11 -20.21
N LEU A 118 -21.55 4.14 -20.48
CA LEU A 118 -21.63 2.89 -19.76
C LEU A 118 -20.42 1.98 -20.06
N PRO A 119 -20.12 0.98 -19.22
CA PRO A 119 -19.05 0.01 -19.48
C PRO A 119 -19.29 -0.78 -20.78
N VAL A 120 -18.21 -1.14 -21.48
CA VAL A 120 -18.27 -2.04 -22.65
C VAL A 120 -18.84 -3.39 -22.20
N GLY A 121 -19.73 -4.00 -23.00
CA GLY A 121 -20.41 -5.24 -22.60
C GLY A 121 -21.43 -5.07 -21.46
N GLY A 122 -21.89 -3.85 -21.20
CA GLY A 122 -22.84 -3.58 -20.12
C GLY A 122 -24.17 -4.30 -20.34
N ILE A 123 -24.58 -5.13 -19.37
CA ILE A 123 -25.85 -5.87 -19.40
C ILE A 123 -26.93 -5.07 -18.68
N CYS A 124 -28.12 -4.99 -19.27
CA CYS A 124 -29.28 -4.35 -18.66
C CYS A 124 -29.84 -5.19 -17.51
N ALA A 125 -29.96 -4.60 -16.32
CA ALA A 125 -30.44 -5.31 -15.13
C ALA A 125 -31.96 -5.60 -15.11
N VAL A 126 -32.71 -5.20 -16.15
CA VAL A 126 -34.16 -5.50 -16.28
C VAL A 126 -34.41 -6.60 -17.30
N CYS A 127 -33.84 -6.48 -18.51
CA CYS A 127 -34.10 -7.44 -19.59
C CYS A 127 -32.97 -8.43 -19.81
N GLU A 128 -31.83 -8.28 -19.11
CA GLU A 128 -30.66 -9.17 -19.19
C GLU A 128 -29.97 -9.22 -20.57
N HIS A 129 -30.33 -8.31 -21.48
CA HIS A 129 -29.67 -8.15 -22.78
C HIS A 129 -28.57 -7.08 -22.71
N GLU A 130 -27.58 -7.22 -23.59
CA GLU A 130 -26.52 -6.23 -23.76
C GLU A 130 -27.08 -4.86 -24.17
N ILE A 131 -26.48 -3.80 -23.65
CA ILE A 131 -26.80 -2.42 -24.02
C ILE A 131 -25.95 -2.07 -25.24
N ASP A 132 -26.53 -2.23 -26.43
CA ASP A 132 -25.84 -1.95 -27.69
C ASP A 132 -25.44 -0.47 -27.80
N TYR A 133 -24.15 -0.23 -28.02
CA TYR A 133 -23.54 1.09 -28.18
C TYR A 133 -23.32 1.47 -29.66
N HIS A 134 -23.43 0.51 -30.58
CA HIS A 134 -22.96 0.66 -31.96
C HIS A 134 -24.01 1.23 -32.90
N ALA A 135 -25.29 1.16 -32.55
CA ALA A 135 -26.37 1.60 -33.43
C ALA A 135 -26.53 3.13 -33.52
N THR A 136 -26.08 3.90 -32.53
CA THR A 136 -26.30 5.36 -32.48
C THR A 136 -25.21 6.11 -31.70
N ALA A 137 -24.79 7.28 -32.19
CA ALA A 137 -23.83 8.16 -31.52
C ALA A 137 -24.51 9.01 -30.43
N GLY A 138 -23.91 9.11 -29.24
CA GLY A 138 -24.43 9.91 -28.13
C GLY A 138 -24.53 9.18 -26.77
N LEU A 139 -25.35 9.73 -25.88
CA LEU A 139 -25.55 9.20 -24.51
C LEU A 139 -26.73 8.23 -24.45
N PHE A 140 -26.41 6.93 -24.36
CA PHE A 140 -27.41 5.86 -24.27
C PHE A 140 -27.35 5.09 -22.95
N GLY A 141 -28.53 4.80 -22.42
CA GLY A 141 -28.71 4.05 -21.19
C GLY A 141 -28.37 4.84 -19.93
N TRP A 142 -28.57 4.18 -18.79
CA TRP A 142 -28.43 4.75 -17.46
C TRP A 142 -27.67 3.79 -16.55
N ARG A 143 -26.80 4.33 -15.71
CA ARG A 143 -26.09 3.58 -14.67
C ARG A 143 -26.24 4.25 -13.32
N CYS A 144 -26.41 3.46 -12.27
CA CYS A 144 -26.27 3.97 -10.91
C CYS A 144 -24.79 4.02 -10.52
N ALA A 145 -24.29 5.17 -10.05
CA ALA A 145 -22.91 5.32 -9.60
C ALA A 145 -22.58 4.56 -8.29
N TRP A 146 -23.59 4.04 -7.59
CA TRP A 146 -23.42 3.27 -6.35
C TRP A 146 -23.51 1.76 -6.59
N CYS A 147 -24.64 1.26 -7.11
CA CYS A 147 -24.82 -0.18 -7.35
C CYS A 147 -24.33 -0.67 -8.72
N HIS A 148 -23.88 0.23 -9.60
CA HIS A 148 -23.33 -0.05 -10.94
C HIS A 148 -24.26 -0.76 -11.93
N ARG A 149 -25.50 -1.06 -11.54
CA ARG A 149 -26.52 -1.60 -12.46
C ARG A 149 -26.75 -0.63 -13.62
N CYS A 150 -26.77 -1.19 -14.81
CA CYS A 150 -26.99 -0.48 -16.07
C CYS A 150 -28.37 -0.83 -16.65
N TYR A 151 -28.95 0.08 -17.40
CA TYR A 151 -30.29 -0.06 -17.96
C TYR A 151 -30.37 0.60 -19.35
N HIS A 152 -31.09 -0.02 -20.29
CA HIS A 152 -31.50 0.66 -21.52
C HIS A 152 -32.40 1.87 -21.19
N ASN A 153 -32.48 2.84 -22.11
CA ASN A 153 -33.33 4.03 -21.94
C ASN A 153 -34.81 3.69 -21.67
N ASN A 154 -35.34 2.66 -22.34
CA ASN A 154 -36.73 2.23 -22.15
C ASN A 154 -36.91 1.46 -20.84
N CYS A 155 -35.97 0.56 -20.53
CA CYS A 155 -35.98 -0.20 -19.28
C CYS A 155 -35.88 0.72 -18.06
N TYR A 156 -35.09 1.79 -18.12
CA TYR A 156 -34.96 2.77 -17.05
C TYR A 156 -36.29 3.41 -16.63
N LYS A 157 -37.24 3.58 -17.57
CA LYS A 157 -38.57 4.15 -17.28
C LYS A 157 -39.42 3.28 -16.35
N SER A 158 -39.11 1.99 -16.25
CA SER A 158 -39.81 1.03 -15.38
C SER A 158 -39.28 1.03 -13.94
N ILE A 159 -38.16 1.71 -13.67
CA ILE A 159 -37.54 1.74 -12.34
C ILE A 159 -38.28 2.73 -11.45
N ASP A 160 -38.65 2.29 -10.24
CA ASP A 160 -39.18 3.20 -9.24
C ASP A 160 -38.11 4.20 -8.79
N SER A 161 -38.34 5.48 -9.12
CA SER A 161 -37.48 6.59 -8.71
C SER A 161 -37.33 6.75 -7.18
N ARG A 162 -38.23 6.15 -6.39
CA ARG A 162 -38.19 6.14 -4.92
C ARG A 162 -37.47 4.95 -4.34
N ALA A 163 -37.11 3.95 -5.16
CA ALA A 163 -36.39 2.78 -4.69
C ALA A 163 -35.03 3.17 -4.07
N GLU A 164 -34.68 2.48 -2.99
CA GLU A 164 -33.42 2.66 -2.29
C GLU A 164 -32.32 1.84 -2.97
N CYS A 165 -31.12 2.41 -3.03
CA CYS A 165 -29.95 1.75 -3.57
C CYS A 165 -29.38 0.76 -2.55
N ASP A 166 -29.33 -0.50 -2.95
CA ASP A 166 -28.77 -1.61 -2.19
C ASP A 166 -27.24 -1.76 -2.34
N LEU A 167 -26.57 -0.82 -3.01
CA LEU A 167 -25.13 -0.81 -3.34
C LEU A 167 -24.65 -1.96 -4.25
N GLY A 168 -25.55 -2.81 -4.74
CA GLY A 168 -25.24 -3.84 -5.74
C GLY A 168 -24.29 -4.95 -5.25
N GLU A 169 -23.53 -5.50 -6.20
CA GLU A 169 -22.67 -6.69 -6.02
C GLU A 169 -21.60 -6.51 -4.91
N PHE A 170 -21.07 -5.30 -4.78
CA PHE A 170 -19.95 -4.98 -3.88
C PHE A 170 -20.40 -4.27 -2.59
N ARG A 171 -21.69 -4.38 -2.22
CA ARG A 171 -22.26 -3.73 -1.04
C ARG A 171 -21.53 -4.02 0.27
N ASP A 172 -20.97 -5.21 0.40
CA ASP A 172 -20.19 -5.67 1.56
C ASP A 172 -18.84 -4.96 1.67
N MET A 173 -18.29 -4.48 0.54
CA MET A 173 -16.99 -3.82 0.44
C MET A 173 -17.06 -2.29 0.53
N ILE A 174 -18.27 -1.70 0.51
CA ILE A 174 -18.47 -0.25 0.47
C ILE A 174 -18.79 0.27 1.87
N PHE A 175 -18.20 1.40 2.27
CA PHE A 175 -18.70 2.20 3.39
C PHE A 175 -19.90 3.02 2.91
N PRO A 176 -21.15 2.67 3.27
CA PRO A 176 -22.30 3.43 2.82
C PRO A 176 -22.25 4.85 3.40
N PRO A 177 -22.64 5.92 2.67
CA PRO A 177 -22.53 7.29 3.18
C PRO A 177 -23.24 7.55 4.52
N TYR A 178 -24.29 6.78 4.82
CA TYR A 178 -25.03 6.84 6.08
C TYR A 178 -24.32 6.14 7.27
N CYS A 179 -23.26 5.37 7.02
CA CYS A 179 -22.46 4.73 8.07
C CYS A 179 -21.43 5.71 8.67
N ILE A 180 -21.12 6.80 7.98
CA ILE A 180 -20.10 7.77 8.37
C ILE A 180 -20.69 8.73 9.40
N VAL A 181 -20.07 8.83 10.57
CA VAL A 181 -20.44 9.82 11.58
C VAL A 181 -19.42 10.94 11.53
N ALA A 182 -19.83 12.09 10.98
CA ALA A 182 -19.01 13.29 10.93
C ALA A 182 -19.36 14.23 12.08
N ALA A 183 -18.36 14.71 12.82
CA ALA A 183 -18.54 15.72 13.87
C ALA A 183 -17.58 16.89 13.68
N ARG A 184 -17.91 18.05 14.25
CA ARG A 184 -16.98 19.18 14.40
C ARG A 184 -16.48 19.17 15.84
N THR A 185 -15.19 19.38 16.05
CA THR A 185 -14.63 19.52 17.39
C THR A 185 -14.70 20.98 17.83
N ARG A 186 -14.64 21.26 19.13
CA ARG A 186 -14.62 22.65 19.65
C ARG A 186 -13.42 23.45 19.12
N GLU A 187 -12.36 22.76 18.72
CA GLU A 187 -11.09 23.34 18.29
C GLU A 187 -10.94 23.47 16.76
N SER A 188 -11.83 22.83 15.97
CA SER A 188 -11.77 22.84 14.51
C SER A 188 -13.15 22.92 13.88
N MET A 189 -13.35 23.94 13.04
CA MET A 189 -14.58 24.13 12.26
C MET A 189 -14.74 23.12 11.11
N ARG A 190 -13.70 22.32 10.82
CA ARG A 190 -13.76 21.28 9.79
C ARG A 190 -14.53 20.07 10.32
N LEU A 191 -15.27 19.41 9.41
CA LEU A 191 -15.93 18.14 9.72
C LEU A 191 -14.88 17.05 9.74
N HIS A 192 -15.02 16.14 10.69
CA HIS A 192 -14.04 15.10 10.99
C HIS A 192 -14.73 13.75 11.17
N LEU A 193 -14.04 12.67 10.81
CA LEU A 193 -14.56 11.31 11.04
C LEU A 193 -14.56 10.99 12.53
N ALA A 194 -15.73 11.11 13.17
CA ALA A 194 -15.91 10.81 14.57
C ALA A 194 -15.98 9.29 14.79
N ALA A 195 -16.87 8.62 14.05
CA ALA A 195 -17.11 7.18 14.18
C ALA A 195 -17.63 6.59 12.87
N ILE A 196 -17.66 5.26 12.80
CA ILE A 196 -18.34 4.50 11.75
C ILE A 196 -19.42 3.66 12.43
N LYS A 197 -20.68 3.85 12.03
CA LYS A 197 -21.81 3.05 12.49
C LYS A 197 -22.02 1.90 11.49
N PRO A 198 -21.75 0.64 11.85
CA PRO A 198 -21.90 -0.47 10.92
C PRO A 198 -23.30 -0.53 10.29
N PRO A 199 -23.42 -0.71 8.96
CA PRO A 199 -24.70 -0.88 8.29
C PRO A 199 -25.30 -2.25 8.59
N ASN A 200 -26.61 -2.39 8.37
CA ASN A 200 -27.30 -3.68 8.42
C ASN A 200 -27.12 -4.45 7.11
N ILE A 201 -25.86 -4.74 6.76
CA ILE A 201 -25.47 -5.53 5.60
C ILE A 201 -24.84 -6.83 6.12
N GLU A 202 -25.40 -7.95 5.71
CA GLU A 202 -24.87 -9.27 6.03
C GLU A 202 -23.47 -9.46 5.44
N GLY A 203 -22.54 -9.99 6.23
CA GLY A 203 -21.15 -10.19 5.80
C GLY A 203 -20.40 -8.89 5.49
N TRP A 204 -20.87 -7.73 5.96
CA TRP A 204 -20.20 -6.44 5.68
C TRP A 204 -18.76 -6.43 6.21
N GLU A 205 -17.83 -6.34 5.25
CA GLU A 205 -16.39 -6.34 5.42
C GLU A 205 -15.79 -5.33 4.44
N PRO A 206 -15.77 -4.03 4.81
CA PRO A 206 -15.46 -2.97 3.87
C PRO A 206 -14.00 -3.03 3.38
N LEU A 207 -13.79 -2.60 2.13
CA LEU A 207 -12.49 -2.50 1.50
C LEU A 207 -11.94 -1.08 1.59
N ILE A 208 -10.81 -0.91 2.26
CA ILE A 208 -10.03 0.33 2.25
C ILE A 208 -8.95 0.22 1.17
N VAL A 209 -8.84 1.21 0.31
CA VAL A 209 -7.85 1.21 -0.78
C VAL A 209 -6.80 2.27 -0.49
N ILE A 210 -5.54 1.88 -0.58
CA ILE A 210 -4.37 2.72 -0.35
C ILE A 210 -3.48 2.61 -1.58
N ALA A 211 -3.19 3.72 -2.25
CA ALA A 211 -2.29 3.71 -3.40
C ALA A 211 -1.10 4.65 -3.21
N ASN A 212 0.10 4.14 -3.46
CA ASN A 212 1.30 4.96 -3.55
C ASN A 212 1.41 5.57 -4.95
N THR A 213 0.95 6.80 -5.11
CA THR A 213 0.97 7.52 -6.39
C THR A 213 2.35 8.03 -6.79
N LYS A 214 3.35 7.99 -5.89
CA LYS A 214 4.74 8.37 -6.18
C LYS A 214 5.59 7.21 -6.71
N SER A 215 5.10 5.98 -6.63
CA SER A 215 5.83 4.80 -7.09
C SER A 215 5.39 4.38 -8.51
N GLY A 216 6.34 4.31 -9.44
CA GLY A 216 6.12 3.75 -10.78
C GLY A 216 5.52 4.71 -11.82
N SER A 217 4.88 4.14 -12.85
CA SER A 217 4.41 4.76 -14.11
C SER A 217 3.06 5.50 -14.00
N ASN A 218 2.79 6.22 -12.91
CA ASN A 218 1.49 6.87 -12.59
C ASN A 218 0.28 5.95 -12.37
N THR A 219 0.42 4.63 -12.54
CA THR A 219 -0.66 3.62 -12.39
C THR A 219 -1.39 3.69 -11.04
N GLY A 220 -0.72 4.10 -9.96
CA GLY A 220 -1.38 4.26 -8.66
C GLY A 220 -2.47 5.34 -8.67
N SER A 221 -2.30 6.39 -9.47
CA SER A 221 -3.32 7.45 -9.62
C SER A 221 -4.53 6.96 -10.42
N ASP A 222 -4.32 6.06 -11.38
CA ASP A 222 -5.37 5.44 -12.18
C ASP A 222 -6.20 4.47 -11.33
N VAL A 223 -5.54 3.63 -10.52
CA VAL A 223 -6.20 2.74 -9.54
C VAL A 223 -7.13 3.54 -8.63
N VAL A 224 -6.65 4.67 -8.11
CA VAL A 224 -7.47 5.55 -7.25
C VAL A 224 -8.63 6.18 -8.02
N ALA A 225 -8.37 6.67 -9.23
CA ALA A 225 -9.41 7.30 -10.04
C ALA A 225 -10.53 6.31 -10.39
N LEU A 226 -10.18 5.08 -10.75
CA LEU A 226 -11.14 4.06 -11.10
C LEU A 226 -11.90 3.53 -9.88
N LEU A 227 -11.20 3.18 -8.79
CA LEU A 227 -11.84 2.59 -7.61
C LEU A 227 -12.70 3.58 -6.82
N ARG A 228 -12.41 4.90 -6.84
CA ARG A 228 -13.34 5.93 -6.30
C ARG A 228 -14.69 5.93 -7.04
N GLY A 229 -14.69 5.50 -8.30
CA GLY A 229 -15.88 5.34 -9.11
C GLY A 229 -16.76 4.19 -8.64
N TYR A 230 -16.16 3.12 -8.12
CA TYR A 230 -16.88 1.91 -7.69
C TYR A 230 -17.19 1.88 -6.19
N LEU A 231 -16.29 2.41 -5.37
CA LEU A 231 -16.35 2.40 -3.91
C LEU A 231 -16.80 3.76 -3.34
N HIS A 232 -16.85 3.88 -2.00
CA HIS A 232 -17.02 5.18 -1.37
C HIS A 232 -15.76 6.05 -1.59
N PRO A 233 -15.87 7.31 -2.08
CA PRO A 233 -14.68 8.09 -2.42
C PRO A 233 -13.67 8.30 -1.28
N LEU A 234 -14.15 8.35 -0.03
CA LEU A 234 -13.29 8.50 1.16
C LEU A 234 -12.59 7.21 1.58
N GLN A 235 -13.04 6.04 1.15
CA GLN A 235 -12.37 4.77 1.47
C GLN A 235 -11.19 4.48 0.52
N VAL A 236 -10.99 5.32 -0.50
CA VAL A 236 -9.92 5.21 -1.49
C VAL A 236 -8.97 6.39 -1.36
N MET A 237 -7.78 6.10 -0.83
CA MET A 237 -6.82 7.08 -0.37
C MET A 237 -5.50 6.99 -1.14
N GLU A 238 -4.90 8.15 -1.33
CA GLU A 238 -3.55 8.27 -1.87
C GLU A 238 -2.60 8.39 -0.69
N LEU A 239 -1.47 7.67 -0.71
CA LEU A 239 -0.43 7.81 0.30
C LEU A 239 0.23 9.19 0.18
N GLY A 240 -0.15 10.09 1.08
CA GLY A 240 0.46 11.40 1.25
C GLY A 240 1.67 11.39 2.19
N GLY A 241 2.16 12.57 2.56
CA GLY A 241 3.30 12.72 3.47
C GLY A 241 3.07 12.22 4.91
N ARG A 242 1.81 12.05 5.33
CA ARG A 242 1.44 11.54 6.68
C ARG A 242 1.44 10.02 6.79
N GLY A 243 1.57 9.29 5.68
CA GLY A 243 1.59 7.83 5.66
C GLY A 243 0.23 7.14 5.71
N PRO A 244 0.19 5.81 5.91
CA PRO A 244 -1.05 5.01 5.93
C PRO A 244 -1.90 5.18 7.18
N GLN A 245 -1.48 5.97 8.17
CA GLN A 245 -2.15 6.19 9.45
C GLN A 245 -3.61 6.65 9.27
N ASP A 246 -3.84 7.62 8.37
CA ASP A 246 -5.18 8.13 8.06
C ASP A 246 -6.09 6.99 7.53
N ALA A 247 -5.56 6.09 6.72
CA ALA A 247 -6.32 4.94 6.21
C ALA A 247 -6.60 3.92 7.32
N MET A 248 -5.65 3.72 8.22
CA MET A 248 -5.79 2.77 9.33
C MET A 248 -6.80 3.22 10.38
N GLN A 249 -7.00 4.53 10.55
CA GLN A 249 -8.06 5.05 11.41
C GLN A 249 -9.46 4.64 10.93
N TRP A 250 -9.70 4.50 9.62
CA TRP A 250 -10.98 3.98 9.11
C TRP A 250 -11.17 2.52 9.54
N ALA A 251 -10.13 1.71 9.42
CA ALA A 251 -10.17 0.31 9.87
C ALA A 251 -10.42 0.23 11.39
N ALA A 252 -9.72 1.04 12.18
CA ALA A 252 -9.89 1.10 13.62
C ALA A 252 -11.31 1.55 14.03
N LYS A 253 -11.86 2.57 13.36
CA LYS A 253 -13.22 3.09 13.64
C LYS A 253 -14.34 2.16 13.16
N ALA A 254 -14.08 1.25 12.22
CA ALA A 254 -15.02 0.24 11.75
C ALA A 254 -15.12 -0.98 12.70
N SER A 255 -14.19 -1.10 13.65
CA SER A 255 -14.21 -2.13 14.70
C SER A 255 -15.56 -2.17 15.44
N PRO A 256 -16.11 -3.36 15.76
CA PRO A 256 -15.49 -4.69 15.71
C PRO A 256 -15.60 -5.42 14.36
N ARG A 257 -16.05 -4.76 13.29
CA ARG A 257 -16.18 -5.43 11.98
C ARG A 257 -14.82 -5.63 11.32
N PRO A 258 -14.59 -6.77 10.64
CA PRO A 258 -13.40 -6.99 9.84
C PRO A 258 -13.35 -6.02 8.67
N CYS A 259 -12.14 -5.70 8.22
CA CYS A 259 -11.89 -4.86 7.05
C CYS A 259 -10.86 -5.56 6.15
N ARG A 260 -10.98 -5.30 4.85
CA ARG A 260 -9.95 -5.63 3.87
C ARG A 260 -9.20 -4.36 3.49
N ILE A 261 -7.92 -4.49 3.15
CA ILE A 261 -7.10 -3.39 2.68
C ILE A 261 -6.48 -3.78 1.35
N LEU A 262 -6.70 -2.99 0.30
CA LEU A 262 -5.93 -3.10 -0.95
C LEU A 262 -4.79 -2.10 -0.91
N VAL A 263 -3.55 -2.59 -1.01
CA VAL A 263 -2.36 -1.75 -1.10
C VAL A 263 -1.81 -1.80 -2.53
N ALA A 264 -1.95 -0.68 -3.25
CA ALA A 264 -1.35 -0.48 -4.55
C ALA A 264 0.03 0.17 -4.40
N GLY A 265 1.08 -0.65 -4.46
CA GLY A 265 2.45 -0.26 -4.14
C GLY A 265 3.46 -1.36 -4.43
N GLY A 266 4.73 -1.11 -4.10
CA GLY A 266 5.76 -2.15 -4.03
C GLY A 266 5.93 -2.70 -2.62
N ASP A 267 6.87 -3.64 -2.44
CA ASP A 267 7.12 -4.34 -1.17
C ASP A 267 7.29 -3.39 0.03
N GLY A 268 8.11 -2.33 -0.09
CA GLY A 268 8.27 -1.35 1.00
C GLY A 268 6.99 -0.58 1.36
N THR A 269 6.09 -0.33 0.41
CA THR A 269 4.78 0.28 0.71
C THR A 269 3.88 -0.69 1.48
N ILE A 270 3.92 -1.97 1.11
CA ILE A 270 3.15 -3.02 1.78
C ILE A 270 3.67 -3.21 3.20
N GLY A 271 4.99 -3.33 3.38
CA GLY A 271 5.64 -3.40 4.69
C GLY A 271 5.28 -2.22 5.59
N TRP A 272 5.24 -0.99 5.06
CA TRP A 272 4.82 0.19 5.81
C TRP A 272 3.37 0.09 6.31
N VAL A 273 2.45 -0.38 5.47
CA VAL A 273 1.05 -0.61 5.87
C VAL A 273 0.96 -1.70 6.94
N LEU A 274 1.65 -2.83 6.77
CA LEU A 274 1.65 -3.93 7.73
C LEU A 274 2.22 -3.51 9.10
N ASN A 275 3.30 -2.72 9.09
CA ASN A 275 3.89 -2.14 10.31
C ASN A 275 2.91 -1.17 11.00
N THR A 276 2.16 -0.39 10.22
CA THR A 276 1.18 0.55 10.77
C THR A 276 -0.02 -0.18 11.39
N ILE A 277 -0.51 -1.26 10.75
CA ILE A 277 -1.56 -2.11 11.33
C ILE A 277 -1.12 -2.67 12.69
N TYR A 278 0.13 -3.12 12.78
CA TYR A 278 0.70 -3.66 14.02
C TYR A 278 0.89 -2.60 15.09
N ALA A 279 1.51 -1.46 14.74
CA ALA A 279 1.77 -0.37 15.67
C ALA A 279 0.48 0.21 16.28
N LEU A 280 -0.59 0.29 15.47
CA LEU A 280 -1.91 0.75 15.92
C LEU A 280 -2.74 -0.35 16.59
N ASN A 281 -2.26 -1.60 16.62
CA ASN A 281 -2.92 -2.76 17.21
C ASN A 281 -4.40 -2.89 16.79
N ILE A 282 -4.66 -2.77 15.48
CA ILE A 282 -6.02 -2.75 14.94
C ILE A 282 -6.67 -4.13 15.12
N LYS A 283 -7.86 -4.16 15.71
CA LYS A 283 -8.64 -5.38 15.94
C LYS A 283 -10.06 -5.25 15.37
N PRO A 284 -10.59 -6.27 14.69
CA PRO A 284 -9.89 -7.47 14.20
C PRO A 284 -8.77 -7.12 13.19
N ILE A 285 -7.75 -7.98 13.07
CA ILE A 285 -6.60 -7.75 12.18
C ILE A 285 -7.11 -7.71 10.72
N PRO A 286 -6.95 -6.58 10.00
CA PRO A 286 -7.37 -6.47 8.62
C PRO A 286 -6.58 -7.39 7.69
N SER A 287 -7.23 -7.95 6.67
CA SER A 287 -6.55 -8.75 5.64
C SER A 287 -6.09 -7.85 4.47
N VAL A 288 -4.83 -8.02 4.03
CA VAL A 288 -4.21 -7.13 3.03
C VAL A 288 -4.08 -7.82 1.66
N ALA A 289 -4.73 -7.25 0.64
CA ALA A 289 -4.53 -7.55 -0.78
C ALA A 289 -3.48 -6.61 -1.40
N ILE A 290 -2.83 -7.07 -2.47
CA ILE A 290 -1.73 -6.36 -3.13
C ILE A 290 -2.10 -6.02 -4.57
N MET A 291 -1.82 -4.79 -4.99
CA MET A 291 -1.73 -4.40 -6.39
C MET A 291 -0.26 -4.06 -6.70
N PRO A 292 0.47 -4.90 -7.47
CA PRO A 292 1.93 -4.82 -7.62
C PRO A 292 2.39 -3.63 -8.47
N LEU A 293 2.58 -2.47 -7.84
CA LEU A 293 3.04 -1.26 -8.52
C LEU A 293 4.57 -1.05 -8.49
N GLY A 294 5.30 -1.85 -7.72
CA GLY A 294 6.76 -1.79 -7.60
C GLY A 294 7.51 -2.49 -8.75
N THR A 295 8.84 -2.64 -8.58
CA THR A 295 9.73 -3.30 -9.54
C THR A 295 9.99 -4.77 -9.21
N GLY A 296 10.20 -5.11 -7.92
CA GLY A 296 10.44 -6.48 -7.44
C GLY A 296 9.13 -7.26 -7.29
N ASN A 297 8.27 -6.76 -6.40
CA ASN A 297 6.94 -7.28 -6.09
C ASN A 297 7.00 -8.75 -5.65
N ASP A 298 8.00 -9.10 -4.84
CA ASP A 298 8.24 -10.47 -4.40
C ASP A 298 7.08 -10.99 -3.55
N LEU A 299 6.58 -10.17 -2.62
CA LEU A 299 5.42 -10.55 -1.79
C LEU A 299 4.16 -10.74 -2.64
N SER A 300 3.96 -9.90 -3.65
CA SER A 300 2.82 -9.99 -4.57
C SER A 300 2.81 -11.31 -5.35
N ARG A 301 3.99 -11.78 -5.80
CA ARG A 301 4.12 -13.05 -6.53
C ARG A 301 3.72 -14.23 -5.66
N VAL A 302 4.20 -14.27 -4.42
CA VAL A 302 3.91 -15.35 -3.46
C VAL A 302 2.44 -15.34 -3.04
N MET A 303 1.83 -14.15 -2.98
CA MET A 303 0.40 -13.98 -2.70
C MET A 303 -0.50 -14.16 -3.92
N GLY A 304 0.04 -14.50 -5.10
CA GLY A 304 -0.74 -14.79 -6.31
C GLY A 304 -1.25 -13.57 -7.08
N TRP A 305 -0.92 -12.34 -6.66
CA TRP A 305 -1.32 -11.11 -7.35
C TRP A 305 -0.42 -10.76 -8.54
N GLY A 306 0.59 -11.59 -8.80
CA GLY A 306 1.49 -11.46 -9.94
C GLY A 306 2.60 -10.42 -9.74
N SER A 307 3.39 -10.22 -10.80
CA SER A 307 4.61 -9.38 -10.77
C SER A 307 4.40 -7.93 -11.22
N LYS A 308 3.27 -7.66 -11.88
CA LYS A 308 2.93 -6.39 -12.53
C LYS A 308 1.42 -6.19 -12.41
N PRO A 309 0.93 -4.93 -12.44
CA PRO A 309 -0.51 -4.72 -12.46
C PRO A 309 -1.08 -5.32 -13.76
N PRO A 310 -2.38 -5.66 -13.78
CA PRO A 310 -3.07 -6.04 -15.00
C PRO A 310 -2.84 -5.03 -16.12
N GLN A 311 -2.79 -5.51 -17.37
CA GLN A 311 -2.62 -4.63 -18.55
C GLN A 311 -3.76 -3.62 -18.64
N THR A 312 -5.00 -4.10 -18.46
CA THR A 312 -6.20 -3.28 -18.35
C THR A 312 -6.67 -3.25 -16.90
N LEU A 313 -6.81 -2.06 -16.35
CA LEU A 313 -7.32 -1.86 -15.00
C LEU A 313 -8.86 -1.91 -15.01
N ASP A 314 -9.44 -3.11 -14.92
CA ASP A 314 -10.88 -3.27 -14.71
C ASP A 314 -11.24 -3.31 -13.22
N PRO A 315 -11.99 -2.31 -12.70
CA PRO A 315 -12.38 -2.28 -11.29
C PRO A 315 -13.25 -3.45 -10.86
N ILE A 316 -14.11 -3.97 -11.75
CA ILE A 316 -15.02 -5.07 -11.42
C ILE A 316 -14.19 -6.34 -11.17
N SER A 317 -13.28 -6.68 -12.10
CA SER A 317 -12.35 -7.81 -11.94
C SER A 317 -11.48 -7.67 -10.69
N ILE A 318 -10.93 -6.48 -10.42
CA ILE A 318 -10.13 -6.23 -9.21
C ILE A 318 -10.95 -6.51 -7.94
N LEU A 319 -12.18 -5.98 -7.86
CA LEU A 319 -13.04 -6.15 -6.69
C LEU A 319 -13.49 -7.61 -6.52
N ARG A 320 -13.80 -8.32 -7.60
CA ARG A 320 -14.14 -9.75 -7.57
C ARG A 320 -12.97 -10.60 -7.10
N ASN A 321 -11.76 -10.34 -7.59
CA ASN A 321 -10.55 -11.06 -7.15
C ASN A 321 -10.27 -10.84 -5.66
N ILE A 322 -10.46 -9.61 -5.14
CA ILE A 322 -10.34 -9.34 -3.70
C ILE A 322 -11.47 -10.02 -2.91
N LYS A 323 -12.65 -10.15 -3.52
CA LYS A 323 -13.80 -10.82 -2.90
C LYS A 323 -13.57 -12.32 -2.74
N SER A 324 -12.99 -12.98 -3.76
CA SER A 324 -12.70 -14.42 -3.78
C SER A 324 -11.39 -14.82 -3.11
N ALA A 325 -10.45 -13.89 -2.90
CA ALA A 325 -9.16 -14.19 -2.31
C ALA A 325 -9.26 -14.76 -0.89
N ARG A 326 -8.39 -15.75 -0.59
CA ARG A 326 -8.34 -16.44 0.70
C ARG A 326 -7.50 -15.64 1.71
N SER A 327 -7.97 -15.53 2.95
CA SER A 327 -7.16 -14.98 4.04
C SER A 327 -6.11 -16.01 4.47
N VAL A 328 -4.84 -15.61 4.48
CA VAL A 328 -3.69 -16.41 4.93
C VAL A 328 -2.85 -15.62 5.92
N ASN A 329 -2.14 -16.32 6.80
CA ASN A 329 -1.18 -15.68 7.70
C ASN A 329 0.16 -15.52 6.99
N LEU A 330 0.86 -14.43 7.33
CA LEU A 330 2.23 -14.15 6.93
C LEU A 330 3.02 -13.82 8.18
N ASP A 331 4.12 -14.52 8.40
CA ASP A 331 5.00 -14.25 9.53
C ASP A 331 5.67 -12.88 9.43
N ARG A 332 5.75 -12.22 10.59
CA ARG A 332 6.55 -11.02 10.82
C ARG A 332 7.71 -11.41 11.73
N PHE A 333 8.93 -11.24 11.23
CA PHE A 333 10.14 -11.44 12.00
C PHE A 333 10.67 -10.11 12.51
N ASP A 334 11.25 -10.13 13.71
CA ASP A 334 11.97 -9.00 14.28
C ASP A 334 13.46 -9.26 14.17
N LEU A 335 14.17 -8.33 13.53
CA LEU A 335 15.62 -8.24 13.50
C LEU A 335 16.06 -7.23 14.57
N GLN A 336 16.52 -7.75 15.70
CA GLN A 336 17.01 -6.96 16.83
C GLN A 336 18.51 -6.81 16.73
N ILE A 337 18.99 -5.57 16.64
CA ILE A 337 20.41 -5.25 16.46
C ILE A 337 20.93 -4.62 17.76
N GLU A 338 21.84 -5.33 18.42
CA GLU A 338 22.52 -4.93 19.65
C GLU A 338 23.96 -4.51 19.32
N LYS A 339 24.31 -3.26 19.65
CA LYS A 339 25.65 -2.73 19.35
C LYS A 339 26.70 -3.32 20.29
N LEU A 340 27.78 -3.87 19.73
CA LEU A 340 28.93 -4.33 20.50
C LEU A 340 29.89 -3.15 20.77
N PHE A 341 29.88 -2.51 21.94
CA PHE A 341 31.05 -1.69 22.32
C PHE A 341 31.46 -1.80 23.79
N TYR A 342 32.74 -2.15 23.92
CA TYR A 342 33.54 -2.08 25.12
C TYR A 342 33.67 -0.63 25.64
N ARG A 343 33.52 -0.47 26.97
CA ARG A 343 34.30 0.43 27.88
C ARG A 343 33.54 1.38 28.82
N LEU A 344 32.21 1.56 28.78
CA LEU A 344 31.53 2.38 29.80
C LEU A 344 30.25 1.73 30.35
N PRO A 345 30.13 1.47 31.67
CA PRO A 345 29.06 0.66 32.26
C PRO A 345 27.73 1.40 32.51
N ILE A 346 27.48 2.57 31.90
CA ILE A 346 26.45 3.51 32.41
C ILE A 346 25.28 3.81 31.45
N GLN A 347 25.25 3.31 30.21
CA GLN A 347 24.06 3.48 29.36
C GLN A 347 23.65 2.18 28.67
N ARG A 348 22.46 1.66 28.98
CA ARG A 348 21.78 0.66 28.13
C ARG A 348 21.47 1.34 26.80
N HIS A 349 22.17 0.94 25.75
CA HIS A 349 22.00 1.52 24.43
C HIS A 349 20.69 1.02 23.81
N PRO A 350 20.01 1.82 22.97
CA PRO A 350 18.74 1.43 22.36
C PRO A 350 18.96 0.28 21.36
N ILE A 351 18.20 -0.80 21.53
CA ILE A 351 18.09 -1.91 20.56
C ILE A 351 17.32 -1.39 19.34
N LYS A 352 17.92 -1.50 18.15
CA LYS A 352 17.20 -1.20 16.90
C LYS A 352 16.45 -2.46 16.48
N THR A 353 15.13 -2.35 16.30
CA THR A 353 14.30 -3.44 15.77
C THR A 353 13.85 -3.10 14.35
N VAL A 354 14.01 -4.04 13.43
CA VAL A 354 13.51 -3.95 12.05
C VAL A 354 12.52 -5.10 11.82
N HIS A 355 11.35 -4.81 11.27
CA HIS A 355 10.35 -5.82 10.94
C HIS A 355 10.58 -6.35 9.52
N ILE A 356 10.52 -7.67 9.36
CA ILE A 356 10.83 -8.38 8.11
C ILE A 356 9.65 -9.26 7.72
N TYR A 357 9.24 -9.17 6.46
CA TYR A 357 8.14 -9.96 5.88
C TYR A 357 8.58 -10.83 4.72
N ASN A 358 9.59 -10.43 3.93
CA ASN A 358 10.02 -11.17 2.77
C ASN A 358 11.34 -11.88 3.06
N TYR A 359 12.42 -11.10 3.21
CA TYR A 359 13.75 -11.64 3.39
C TYR A 359 14.75 -10.60 3.91
N TYR A 360 15.79 -11.12 4.54
CA TYR A 360 16.95 -10.38 5.03
C TYR A 360 18.21 -10.93 4.38
N SER A 361 19.17 -10.08 4.02
CA SER A 361 20.45 -10.56 3.52
C SER A 361 21.64 -9.74 4.00
N ILE A 362 22.79 -10.40 4.07
CA ILE A 362 24.09 -9.84 4.41
C ILE A 362 25.03 -10.17 3.25
N GLY A 363 25.79 -9.19 2.78
CA GLY A 363 26.83 -9.39 1.75
C GLY A 363 26.50 -8.78 0.40
N VAL A 364 26.97 -9.41 -0.68
CA VAL A 364 26.99 -8.81 -2.03
C VAL A 364 25.60 -8.43 -2.54
N ASP A 365 24.56 -9.22 -2.25
CA ASP A 365 23.17 -8.90 -2.60
C ASP A 365 22.69 -7.59 -1.94
N ALA A 366 22.98 -7.44 -0.65
CA ALA A 366 22.69 -6.22 0.08
C ALA A 366 23.51 -5.02 -0.43
N LEU A 367 24.76 -5.25 -0.85
CA LEU A 367 25.61 -4.20 -1.41
C LEU A 367 25.09 -3.70 -2.76
N VAL A 368 24.62 -4.59 -3.64
CA VAL A 368 23.95 -4.20 -4.89
C VAL A 368 22.72 -3.36 -4.58
N THR A 369 21.91 -3.79 -3.62
CA THR A 369 20.72 -3.05 -3.19
C THR A 369 21.08 -1.68 -2.61
N TYR A 370 22.15 -1.58 -1.81
CA TYR A 370 22.67 -0.32 -1.27
C TYR A 370 23.13 0.66 -2.36
N ASN A 371 23.89 0.17 -3.34
CA ASN A 371 24.37 0.98 -4.45
C ASN A 371 23.20 1.45 -5.32
N PHE A 372 22.24 0.57 -5.61
CA PHE A 372 21.02 0.95 -6.32
C PHE A 372 20.24 2.05 -5.58
N HIS A 373 20.07 1.91 -4.26
CA HIS A 373 19.38 2.91 -3.45
C HIS A 373 20.06 4.29 -3.53
N LYS A 374 21.39 4.35 -3.39
CA LYS A 374 22.17 5.59 -3.57
C LYS A 374 22.00 6.19 -4.97
N THR A 375 21.99 5.37 -6.01
CA THR A 375 21.78 5.84 -7.40
C THR A 375 20.37 6.41 -7.59
N ARG A 376 19.36 5.79 -6.97
CA ARG A 376 17.97 6.24 -7.03
C ARG A 376 17.75 7.60 -6.34
N GLU A 377 18.55 7.95 -5.33
CA GLU A 377 18.53 9.27 -4.68
C GLU A 377 19.19 10.37 -5.52
N SER A 378 19.85 10.03 -6.62
CA SER A 378 20.50 11.01 -7.47
C SER A 378 19.51 11.84 -8.29
N ARG A 379 19.80 13.13 -8.45
CA ARG A 379 19.03 14.07 -9.30
C ARG A 379 18.92 13.65 -10.77
N PHE A 380 19.75 12.71 -11.22
CA PHE A 380 19.79 12.22 -12.60
C PHE A 380 18.83 11.03 -12.85
N TYR A 381 18.14 10.53 -11.82
CA TYR A 381 17.21 9.40 -11.89
C TYR A 381 15.78 9.79 -12.37
N LEU A 382 15.60 11.01 -12.87
CA LEU A 382 14.30 11.62 -13.21
C LEU A 382 13.49 10.89 -14.31
N LEU A 383 14.09 9.94 -15.04
CA LEU A 383 13.46 9.18 -16.13
C LEU A 383 13.41 7.67 -15.85
N SER A 384 13.25 7.27 -14.58
CA SER A 384 13.26 5.84 -14.21
C SER A 384 12.03 5.07 -14.71
N SER A 385 12.26 3.91 -15.34
CA SER A 385 11.22 2.94 -15.71
C SER A 385 11.48 1.60 -15.01
N ARG A 386 10.48 0.73 -14.87
CA ARG A 386 10.70 -0.59 -14.23
C ARG A 386 11.75 -1.43 -14.95
N ILE A 387 11.78 -1.36 -16.29
CA ILE A 387 12.77 -2.05 -17.12
C ILE A 387 14.16 -1.46 -16.86
N PHE A 388 14.27 -0.13 -16.87
CA PHE A 388 15.52 0.56 -16.54
C PHE A 388 16.03 0.20 -15.14
N ASN A 389 15.12 0.06 -14.17
CA ASN A 389 15.49 -0.32 -12.81
C ASN A 389 16.03 -1.75 -12.76
N LYS A 390 15.37 -2.69 -13.45
CA LYS A 390 15.88 -4.07 -13.57
C LYS A 390 17.24 -4.12 -14.28
N LEU A 391 17.45 -3.30 -15.30
CA LEU A 391 18.73 -3.21 -16.02
C LEU A 391 19.84 -2.60 -15.16
N ILE A 392 19.54 -1.61 -14.32
CA ILE A 392 20.53 -1.08 -13.36
C ILE A 392 20.88 -2.14 -12.31
N TYR A 393 19.90 -2.85 -11.76
CA TYR A 393 20.16 -3.95 -10.82
C TYR A 393 21.05 -5.03 -11.45
N PHE A 394 20.75 -5.42 -12.69
CA PHE A 394 21.59 -6.35 -13.46
C PHE A 394 22.98 -5.76 -13.72
N GLY A 395 23.06 -4.49 -14.12
CA GLY A 395 24.29 -3.76 -14.39
C GLY A 395 25.21 -3.69 -13.17
N PHE A 396 24.69 -3.35 -11.98
CA PHE A 396 25.45 -3.41 -10.73
C PHE A 396 25.87 -4.84 -10.36
N GLY A 397 25.00 -5.83 -10.61
CA GLY A 397 25.35 -7.25 -10.46
C GLY A 397 26.56 -7.64 -11.32
N THR A 398 26.66 -7.12 -12.55
CA THR A 398 27.78 -7.39 -13.47
C THR A 398 29.02 -6.51 -13.25
N GLN A 399 28.87 -5.26 -12.79
CA GLN A 399 29.99 -4.35 -12.53
C GLN A 399 30.74 -4.66 -11.22
N GLN A 400 30.12 -5.41 -10.30
CA GLN A 400 30.74 -5.87 -9.06
C GLN A 400 31.74 -7.03 -9.23
N ILE A 401 32.17 -7.33 -10.45
CA ILE A 401 33.36 -8.18 -10.72
C ILE A 401 34.65 -7.55 -10.11
N VAL A 402 34.60 -6.33 -9.56
CA VAL A 402 35.80 -5.52 -9.20
C VAL A 402 35.89 -5.09 -7.71
N GLN A 403 34.93 -5.39 -6.82
CA GLN A 403 34.99 -4.95 -5.41
C GLN A 403 35.17 -6.10 -4.40
N ARG A 404 36.30 -6.07 -3.67
CA ARG A 404 36.72 -7.02 -2.61
C ARG A 404 35.93 -6.92 -1.29
N ASP A 405 34.99 -5.99 -1.17
CA ASP A 405 34.41 -5.63 0.14
C ASP A 405 33.57 -6.75 0.79
N CYS A 406 32.98 -7.64 -0.02
CA CYS A 406 32.15 -8.76 0.44
C CYS A 406 32.87 -10.12 0.39
N GLU A 407 34.16 -10.18 0.07
CA GLU A 407 34.92 -11.43 0.13
C GLU A 407 34.99 -11.95 1.57
N HIS A 408 34.97 -13.28 1.70
CA HIS A 408 35.11 -14.01 2.96
C HIS A 408 34.13 -13.58 4.06
N ILE A 409 32.83 -13.55 3.75
CA ILE A 409 31.82 -13.12 4.73
C ILE A 409 31.74 -14.07 5.93
N GLU A 410 32.05 -15.36 5.72
CA GLU A 410 32.14 -16.39 6.74
C GLU A 410 33.18 -16.09 7.82
N GLN A 411 34.22 -15.29 7.50
CA GLN A 411 35.23 -14.87 8.46
C GLN A 411 34.79 -13.62 9.25
N LYS A 412 33.81 -12.87 8.71
CA LYS A 412 33.32 -11.60 9.25
C LYS A 412 32.16 -11.77 10.22
N LEU A 413 31.57 -12.96 10.33
CA LEU A 413 30.47 -13.23 11.24
C LEU A 413 30.48 -14.67 11.76
N ASP A 414 29.83 -14.91 12.91
CA ASP A 414 29.43 -16.25 13.35
C ASP A 414 27.91 -16.38 13.21
N LEU A 415 27.45 -17.50 12.63
CA LEU A 415 26.03 -17.79 12.46
C LEU A 415 25.61 -18.93 13.39
N TYR A 416 24.56 -18.70 14.17
CA TYR A 416 23.93 -19.70 15.01
C TYR A 416 22.49 -19.93 14.55
N LEU A 417 22.15 -21.19 14.29
CA LEU A 417 20.81 -21.64 13.96
C LEU A 417 20.28 -22.48 15.12
N ASP A 418 19.19 -22.04 15.74
CA ASP A 418 18.57 -22.67 16.92
C ASP A 418 19.59 -23.01 18.02
N GLY A 419 20.53 -22.08 18.26
CA GLY A 419 21.58 -22.21 19.27
C GLY A 419 22.86 -22.94 18.82
N HIS A 420 22.86 -23.57 17.64
CA HIS A 420 24.01 -24.30 17.11
C HIS A 420 24.85 -23.44 16.16
N LEU A 421 26.16 -23.36 16.42
CA LEU A 421 27.11 -22.69 15.53
C LEU A 421 27.21 -23.46 14.20
N VAL A 422 26.97 -22.77 13.09
CA VAL A 422 27.05 -23.35 11.75
C VAL A 422 28.43 -23.08 11.15
N GLN A 423 29.04 -24.13 10.60
CA GLN A 423 30.26 -24.00 9.80
C GLN A 423 29.89 -23.52 8.40
N LEU A 424 30.23 -22.28 8.10
CA LEU A 424 29.94 -21.65 6.81
C LEU A 424 31.04 -21.97 5.78
N PRO A 425 30.68 -22.32 4.53
CA PRO A 425 31.65 -22.37 3.43
C PRO A 425 32.09 -20.96 3.03
N GLU A 426 33.01 -20.86 2.07
CA GLU A 426 33.39 -19.58 1.49
C GLU A 426 32.20 -18.93 0.78
N LEU A 427 31.76 -17.79 1.31
CA LEU A 427 30.55 -17.10 0.85
C LEU A 427 30.80 -15.60 0.69
N GLN A 428 30.04 -14.99 -0.21
CA GLN A 428 29.94 -13.54 -0.36
C GLN A 428 28.58 -12.98 0.06
N SER A 429 27.58 -13.86 0.28
CA SER A 429 26.28 -13.47 0.80
C SER A 429 25.64 -14.58 1.63
N ILE A 430 24.86 -14.20 2.62
CA ILE A 430 23.91 -15.05 3.34
C ILE A 430 22.52 -14.43 3.24
N ILE A 431 21.52 -15.23 2.90
CA ILE A 431 20.13 -14.83 2.68
C ILE A 431 19.25 -15.63 3.65
N PHE A 432 18.35 -14.94 4.32
CA PHE A 432 17.35 -15.47 5.23
C PHE A 432 15.97 -15.20 4.64
N LEU A 433 15.29 -16.23 4.17
CA LEU A 433 14.00 -16.14 3.49
C LEU A 433 12.87 -16.47 4.45
N ASN A 434 11.79 -15.68 4.39
CA ASN A 434 10.47 -16.04 4.88
C ASN A 434 9.55 -16.47 3.72
N ILE A 435 9.74 -15.85 2.55
CA ILE A 435 8.99 -16.18 1.33
C ILE A 435 9.93 -16.70 0.24
N ASP A 436 9.51 -17.71 -0.53
CA ASP A 436 10.29 -18.19 -1.68
C ASP A 436 10.15 -17.29 -2.92
N SER A 437 10.57 -16.03 -2.78
CA SER A 437 10.72 -15.06 -3.86
C SER A 437 11.76 -14.01 -3.46
N TRP A 438 12.94 -14.09 -4.07
CA TRP A 438 14.07 -13.22 -3.82
C TRP A 438 14.49 -12.49 -5.11
N GLY A 439 14.94 -11.24 -4.98
CA GLY A 439 15.57 -10.52 -6.09
C GLY A 439 14.67 -10.39 -7.33
N ALA A 440 13.38 -10.08 -7.15
CA ALA A 440 12.37 -9.96 -8.20
C ALA A 440 11.88 -11.28 -8.83
N GLY A 441 11.73 -12.31 -8.00
CA GLY A 441 11.05 -13.57 -8.35
C GLY A 441 11.92 -14.81 -8.47
N CYS A 442 13.19 -14.76 -8.07
CA CYS A 442 14.05 -15.94 -8.02
C CYS A 442 13.64 -16.80 -6.81
N LYS A 443 13.34 -18.07 -7.06
CA LYS A 443 12.80 -19.01 -6.07
C LYS A 443 13.90 -19.95 -5.59
N LEU A 444 14.57 -19.58 -4.51
CA LEU A 444 15.76 -20.28 -4.03
C LEU A 444 15.42 -21.68 -3.49
N CYS A 445 14.27 -21.85 -2.84
CA CYS A 445 13.86 -23.15 -2.32
C CYS A 445 13.53 -24.10 -3.48
N GLU A 446 12.77 -23.64 -4.48
CA GLU A 446 12.50 -24.43 -5.70
C GLU A 446 13.79 -24.83 -6.43
N LEU A 447 14.74 -23.89 -6.63
CA LEU A 447 16.02 -24.18 -7.28
C LEU A 447 16.88 -25.17 -6.48
N SER A 448 16.88 -25.07 -5.15
CA SER A 448 17.58 -26.01 -4.27
C SER A 448 17.02 -27.43 -4.38
N ASN A 449 15.71 -27.56 -4.58
CA ASN A 449 15.00 -28.85 -4.56
C ASN A 449 15.06 -29.64 -5.88
N ALA A 450 15.65 -29.08 -6.95
CA ALA A 450 15.54 -29.65 -8.29
C ALA A 450 16.05 -31.09 -8.44
N ASP A 451 17.03 -31.53 -7.62
CA ASP A 451 17.65 -32.87 -7.73
C ASP A 451 17.83 -33.61 -6.37
N GLU A 452 17.16 -33.18 -5.28
CA GLU A 452 17.40 -33.74 -3.93
C GLU A 452 16.23 -34.56 -3.36
N ASN A 453 16.55 -35.64 -2.62
CA ASN A 453 15.58 -36.43 -1.84
C ASN A 453 15.05 -35.70 -0.59
N ASN A 454 15.77 -34.68 -0.10
CA ASN A 454 15.39 -33.88 1.07
C ASN A 454 14.91 -32.49 0.63
N LYS A 455 13.62 -32.37 0.28
CA LYS A 455 13.04 -31.09 -0.15
C LYS A 455 12.94 -30.09 1.00
N VAL A 456 13.32 -28.84 0.75
CA VAL A 456 12.97 -27.68 1.57
C VAL A 456 11.55 -27.28 1.24
N GLU A 457 10.64 -27.37 2.22
CA GLU A 457 9.29 -26.82 2.07
C GLU A 457 9.26 -25.45 2.75
N ASN A 458 9.23 -24.37 1.94
CA ASN A 458 9.06 -23.03 2.47
C ASN A 458 7.59 -22.82 2.84
N SER A 459 7.35 -22.29 4.04
CA SER A 459 6.04 -21.85 4.50
C SER A 459 6.15 -20.43 5.01
N ILE A 460 5.21 -19.58 4.59
CA ILE A 460 5.16 -18.16 4.98
C ILE A 460 4.58 -17.93 6.39
N SER A 461 4.31 -19.00 7.15
CA SER A 461 3.50 -18.96 8.37
C SER A 461 3.87 -20.01 9.44
N ASP A 462 5.05 -20.60 9.34
CA ASP A 462 5.55 -21.65 10.25
C ASP A 462 6.50 -21.11 11.36
N GLY A 463 6.83 -19.82 11.31
CA GLY A 463 7.75 -19.15 12.23
C GLY A 463 9.21 -19.50 11.99
N MET A 464 9.56 -20.07 10.83
CA MET A 464 10.92 -20.44 10.45
C MET A 464 11.43 -19.58 9.29
N MET A 465 12.76 -19.53 9.15
CA MET A 465 13.40 -18.93 7.99
C MET A 465 14.35 -19.91 7.32
N GLU A 466 14.33 -19.96 6.01
CA GLU A 466 15.30 -20.71 5.21
C GLU A 466 16.57 -19.89 5.02
N VAL A 467 17.73 -20.53 5.19
CA VAL A 467 19.04 -19.89 5.14
C VAL A 467 19.84 -20.43 3.97
N PHE A 468 20.22 -19.52 3.06
CA PHE A 468 20.98 -19.83 1.85
C PHE A 468 22.24 -18.97 1.76
N GLY A 469 23.28 -19.52 1.13
CA GLY A 469 24.55 -18.85 0.84
C GLY A 469 24.74 -18.60 -0.65
N LEU A 470 25.39 -17.48 -0.97
CA LEU A 470 25.88 -17.17 -2.32
C LEU A 470 27.40 -17.05 -2.31
N VAL A 471 28.06 -17.68 -3.29
CA VAL A 471 29.53 -17.64 -3.42
C VAL A 471 30.03 -16.40 -4.18
N SER A 472 29.20 -15.77 -5.02
CA SER A 472 29.59 -14.57 -5.76
C SER A 472 28.41 -13.79 -6.37
N SER A 473 28.66 -12.58 -6.86
CA SER A 473 27.72 -11.82 -7.70
C SER A 473 27.39 -12.53 -9.02
N PHE A 474 28.36 -13.25 -9.61
CA PHE A 474 28.13 -14.09 -10.78
C PHE A 474 27.19 -15.25 -10.46
N HIS A 475 27.36 -15.88 -9.28
CA HIS A 475 26.46 -16.91 -8.81
C HIS A 475 25.02 -16.39 -8.65
N MET A 476 24.84 -15.19 -8.10
CA MET A 476 23.53 -14.52 -8.06
C MET A 476 22.90 -14.38 -9.45
N ALA A 477 23.67 -13.95 -10.47
CA ALA A 477 23.15 -13.83 -11.83
C ALA A 477 22.74 -15.20 -12.42
N GLN A 478 23.53 -16.24 -12.17
CA GLN A 478 23.20 -17.60 -12.58
C GLN A 478 21.91 -18.11 -11.93
N LEU A 479 21.66 -17.79 -10.65
CA LEU A 479 20.41 -18.13 -9.95
C LEU A 479 19.20 -17.42 -10.55
N GLN A 480 19.34 -16.13 -10.89
CA GLN A 480 18.27 -15.37 -11.56
C GLN A 480 17.91 -15.94 -12.94
N CYS A 481 18.87 -16.55 -13.62
CA CYS A 481 18.68 -17.26 -14.89
C CYS A 481 18.25 -18.73 -14.72
N GLY A 482 18.19 -19.26 -13.49
CA GLY A 482 17.83 -20.66 -13.23
C GLY A 482 18.88 -21.68 -13.70
N ILE A 483 20.15 -21.28 -13.84
CA ILE A 483 21.25 -22.15 -14.32
C ILE A 483 22.24 -22.56 -13.22
N SER A 484 21.95 -22.22 -11.95
CA SER A 484 22.72 -22.64 -10.78
C SER A 484 21.78 -22.91 -9.59
N LYS A 485 22.35 -23.38 -8.48
CA LYS A 485 21.63 -23.68 -7.23
C LYS A 485 22.25 -22.94 -6.05
N PRO A 486 21.45 -22.46 -5.09
CA PRO A 486 21.98 -21.78 -3.92
C PRO A 486 22.73 -22.77 -3.02
N VAL A 487 23.65 -22.26 -2.20
CA VAL A 487 24.29 -23.08 -1.16
C VAL A 487 23.31 -23.21 0.00
N ARG A 488 22.81 -24.40 0.28
CA ARG A 488 21.87 -24.65 1.39
C ARG A 488 22.62 -24.63 2.72
N ILE A 489 22.23 -23.74 3.64
CA ILE A 489 22.84 -23.62 4.96
C ILE A 489 21.96 -24.30 6.01
N GLY A 490 20.65 -24.02 6.02
CA GLY A 490 19.74 -24.63 6.98
C GLY A 490 18.37 -23.95 7.03
N GLN A 491 17.60 -24.28 8.07
CA GLN A 491 16.32 -23.66 8.42
C GLN A 491 16.29 -23.51 9.94
N ALA A 492 15.79 -22.39 10.45
CA ALA A 492 15.79 -22.13 11.90
C ALA A 492 14.64 -21.23 12.36
N LYS A 493 14.26 -21.35 13.63
CA LYS A 493 13.29 -20.47 14.30
C LYS A 493 13.97 -19.29 14.99
N GLN A 494 15.14 -19.55 15.56
CA GLN A 494 15.95 -18.57 16.27
C GLN A 494 17.31 -18.47 15.60
N ILE A 495 17.58 -17.31 15.01
CA ILE A 495 18.82 -17.04 14.32
C ILE A 495 19.58 -15.98 15.12
N ARG A 496 20.83 -16.28 15.45
CA ARG A 496 21.75 -15.33 16.07
C ARG A 496 22.98 -15.14 15.20
N ILE A 497 23.32 -13.89 14.92
CA ILE A 497 24.44 -13.53 14.04
C ILE A 497 25.36 -12.60 14.84
N VAL A 498 26.61 -13.03 15.03
CA VAL A 498 27.64 -12.20 15.67
C VAL A 498 28.48 -11.57 14.57
N VAL A 499 28.26 -10.28 14.30
CA VAL A 499 28.95 -9.54 13.25
C VAL A 499 30.25 -8.95 13.81
N LYS A 500 31.38 -9.37 13.25
CA LYS A 500 32.74 -9.01 13.70
C LYS A 500 33.33 -7.82 12.94
N ALA A 501 32.87 -7.60 11.71
CA ALA A 501 33.32 -6.51 10.83
C ALA A 501 32.13 -5.82 10.17
N THR A 502 32.33 -4.59 9.68
CA THR A 502 31.25 -3.86 9.00
C THR A 502 30.83 -4.59 7.72
N CYS A 503 29.53 -4.90 7.60
CA CYS A 503 28.97 -5.61 6.44
C CYS A 503 27.77 -4.86 5.85
N PRO A 504 27.58 -4.90 4.51
CA PRO A 504 26.34 -4.45 3.89
C PRO A 504 25.20 -5.40 4.24
N MET A 505 24.03 -4.84 4.55
CA MET A 505 22.82 -5.56 4.90
C MET A 505 21.61 -4.94 4.24
N GLN A 506 20.57 -5.73 4.01
CA GLN A 506 19.27 -5.22 3.58
C GLN A 506 18.14 -6.06 4.19
N SER A 507 16.98 -5.43 4.35
CA SER A 507 15.73 -6.07 4.77
C SER A 507 14.61 -5.60 3.88
N ASP A 508 13.88 -6.52 3.24
CA ASP A 508 12.74 -6.23 2.35
C ASP A 508 13.04 -5.13 1.29
N GLY A 509 14.30 -5.05 0.84
CA GLY A 509 14.77 -4.05 -0.13
C GLY A 509 15.30 -2.73 0.44
N GLU A 510 15.32 -2.56 1.77
CA GLU A 510 15.89 -1.38 2.45
C GLU A 510 17.31 -1.67 2.96
N PRO A 511 18.36 -1.05 2.37
CA PRO A 511 19.75 -1.40 2.66
C PRO A 511 20.46 -0.46 3.66
N TRP A 512 21.46 -0.98 4.38
CA TRP A 512 22.36 -0.19 5.24
C TRP A 512 23.74 -0.84 5.41
N MET A 513 24.71 -0.09 5.92
CA MET A 513 25.99 -0.63 6.37
C MET A 513 25.93 -0.90 7.88
N GLN A 514 26.12 -2.15 8.27
CA GLN A 514 26.03 -2.58 9.66
C GLN A 514 27.43 -2.70 10.29
N PRO A 515 27.79 -1.89 11.29
CA PRO A 515 29.00 -2.09 12.09
C PRO A 515 28.90 -3.35 12.97
N PRO A 516 30.00 -3.78 13.61
CA PRO A 516 30.00 -4.91 14.53
C PRO A 516 28.85 -4.85 15.55
N ALA A 517 28.09 -5.93 15.62
CA ALA A 517 26.86 -6.02 16.40
C ALA A 517 26.50 -7.49 16.62
N GLU A 518 25.68 -7.73 17.64
CA GLU A 518 24.98 -8.99 17.78
C GLU A 518 23.54 -8.80 17.28
N ILE A 519 23.10 -9.72 16.43
CA ILE A 519 21.80 -9.63 15.77
C ILE A 519 20.99 -10.87 16.09
N TYR A 520 19.75 -10.65 16.49
CA TYR A 520 18.78 -11.71 16.77
C TYR A 520 17.63 -11.59 15.80
N LEU A 521 17.30 -12.69 15.12
CA LEU A 521 16.21 -12.78 14.17
C LEU A 521 15.28 -13.92 14.59
N GLN A 522 14.02 -13.56 14.85
CA GLN A 522 13.00 -14.49 15.35
C GLN A 522 11.58 -14.04 14.97
N SER A 523 10.67 -15.00 14.87
CA SER A 523 9.25 -14.70 14.62
C SER A 523 8.65 -13.94 15.79
N ARG A 524 7.90 -12.86 15.48
CA ARG A 524 7.26 -11.99 16.48
C ARG A 524 5.75 -12.14 16.50
N SER A 525 5.13 -12.16 15.33
CA SER A 525 3.67 -12.16 15.15
C SER A 525 3.33 -12.49 13.71
N GLN A 526 2.03 -12.55 13.38
CA GLN A 526 1.57 -12.74 12.01
C GLN A 526 0.73 -11.56 11.52
N ALA A 527 0.92 -11.20 10.25
CA ALA A 527 0.02 -10.36 9.49
C ALA A 527 -1.02 -11.23 8.76
N ARG A 528 -2.17 -10.64 8.40
CA ARG A 528 -3.15 -11.30 7.53
C ARG A 528 -3.07 -10.74 6.13
N MET A 529 -2.90 -11.64 5.17
CA MET A 529 -2.81 -11.34 3.74
C MET A 529 -3.98 -11.98 3.00
N LEU A 530 -4.38 -11.39 1.88
CA LEU A 530 -5.29 -12.01 0.93
C LEU A 530 -4.46 -12.65 -0.17
N LYS A 531 -4.53 -13.98 -0.30
CA LYS A 531 -3.86 -14.75 -1.34
C LYS A 531 -4.87 -15.05 -2.45
N LEU A 532 -4.52 -14.66 -3.67
CA LEU A 532 -5.28 -15.02 -4.86
C LEU A 532 -4.83 -16.41 -5.31
N GLU A 533 -5.76 -17.34 -5.44
CA GLU A 533 -5.45 -18.67 -5.98
C GLU A 533 -5.27 -18.55 -7.50
N SER A 534 -4.22 -19.19 -8.02
CA SER A 534 -4.07 -19.36 -9.47
C SER A 534 -5.11 -20.37 -9.94
N GLU A 535 -5.96 -19.97 -10.89
CA GLU A 535 -6.83 -20.90 -11.62
C GLU A 535 -6.04 -22.06 -12.26
#